data_AF-A0A839JXR0-F1
#
_entry.id   AF-A0A839JXR0-F1
#
_cell.length_a   1.000
_cell.length_b   1.000
_cell.length_c   1.000
_cell.angle_alpha   90.00
_cell.angle_beta   90.00
_cell.angle_gamma   90.00
#
_symmetry.space_group_name_H-M   'P 1'
#
loop_
_entity.id
_entity.type
_entity.pdbx_description
1 polymer ?
#
loop_
_entity_poly.entity_id
_entity_poly.type
_entity_poly.pdbx_seq_one_letter_code
_entity_poly.pdbx_strand_id
1 'polypeptide(L)'
;MKSAEEEFLSVLPGYRIERVRVSTGMKVEKDEVLFTYSMEDLQKHHSVIKTEIEKLKLQIKYAEVNGSSIYSSTTTAPQLSYEQAEENLRVAELALKEAEEDYKETAKKTKSELLKEKKQEYKEAQKKYEDCEYNHAKSLTESRRTLEDAKTEYSKANQQVGEITFLIDQYQSSILSSNGSGAQNAKESMLKSIYGGEAGYIKHKSEVSIAEHNVSRASDDLSLLEKESKLILEQYSNPVTSAYNALENAKASSDFDGSSPNIQALLLEYNNAVLNYQGKQKEFESQIKQQKRNLEDATITANELKWKDIRLDELLSAFYLSLNTSGYETARRNLYQFLLGDNAEAIEDNIATKGLALSRAEEDYNTKLQDNERELKDLTEEIAEIEKIIESMENGTYDYEEALETKKQTIKAANEAVRVARQNVASLKVQYNIAIQNDKDAVLTNNLAEPSVYINGYLYQKLSKQIVNIPIWLFSFWLLWICLKVVYSYRKSYPLFLLNASVFLILAIIILKFVNFRIYIPREIIPSRWSDFDFWGILWSDIKASLAEREQIMQYYKDVLLRKEFHKAIVGSLLAAGLELCLFMRLSGSIKKKIMDKYEIIIKGIVQRKNDDDLRR
;
A
#
# COMPACT_ATOMS: atom_id res chain seq x y z
N MET A 1 -57.67 -33.46 -30.40
CA MET A 1 -58.16 -32.20 -31.01
C MET A 1 -56.96 -31.28 -31.15
N LYS A 2 -56.49 -31.12 -32.39
CA LYS A 2 -55.41 -30.19 -32.76
C LYS A 2 -56.00 -28.78 -32.81
N SER A 3 -55.37 -27.79 -32.17
CA SER A 3 -55.73 -26.37 -32.34
C SER A 3 -55.01 -25.81 -33.57
N ALA A 4 -55.72 -24.96 -34.29
CA ALA A 4 -55.47 -24.55 -35.68
C ALA A 4 -54.26 -23.62 -35.93
N GLU A 5 -53.17 -23.74 -35.17
CA GLU A 5 -51.97 -22.90 -35.34
C GLU A 5 -50.83 -23.58 -36.14
N GLU A 6 -50.87 -24.90 -36.36
CA GLU A 6 -49.82 -25.61 -37.10
C GLU A 6 -50.02 -25.64 -38.63
N GLU A 7 -51.11 -25.10 -39.16
CA GLU A 7 -51.50 -25.35 -40.56
C GLU A 7 -51.00 -24.31 -41.59
N PHE A 8 -50.29 -23.25 -41.19
CA PHE A 8 -49.96 -22.15 -42.12
C PHE A 8 -48.48 -21.77 -42.33
N LEU A 9 -47.50 -22.48 -41.74
CA LEU A 9 -46.08 -22.16 -42.01
C LEU A 9 -45.20 -23.42 -42.10
N SER A 10 -45.24 -24.11 -43.24
CA SER A 10 -44.18 -25.03 -43.64
C SER A 10 -43.51 -24.54 -44.92
N VAL A 11 -42.37 -23.87 -44.78
CA VAL A 11 -41.47 -23.66 -45.93
C VAL A 11 -40.62 -24.92 -46.07
N LEU A 12 -40.66 -25.55 -47.25
CA LEU A 12 -39.93 -26.79 -47.53
C LEU A 12 -38.41 -26.57 -47.47
N PRO A 13 -37.62 -27.55 -46.98
CA PRO A 13 -36.16 -27.47 -46.96
C PRO A 13 -35.59 -27.41 -48.40
N GLY A 14 -34.78 -26.39 -48.70
CA GLY A 14 -34.07 -26.26 -49.99
C GLY A 14 -34.54 -25.13 -50.91
N TYR A 15 -35.52 -24.31 -50.51
CA TYR A 15 -35.95 -23.13 -51.27
C TYR A 15 -35.14 -21.88 -50.86
N ARG A 16 -34.75 -21.06 -51.84
CA ARG A 16 -34.06 -19.77 -51.66
C ARG A 16 -35.00 -18.62 -52.07
N ILE A 17 -35.06 -17.57 -51.26
CA ILE A 17 -35.90 -16.39 -51.49
C ILE A 17 -35.12 -15.34 -52.29
N GLU A 18 -35.74 -14.81 -53.35
CA GLU A 18 -35.15 -13.82 -54.28
C GLU A 18 -35.97 -12.51 -54.26
N ARG A 19 -35.33 -11.37 -54.54
CA ARG A 19 -36.00 -10.05 -54.56
C ARG A 19 -36.85 -9.90 -55.82
N VAL A 20 -38.16 -9.76 -55.66
CA VAL A 20 -39.05 -9.26 -56.71
C VAL A 20 -39.23 -7.76 -56.52
N ARG A 21 -38.88 -6.95 -57.52
CA ARG A 21 -39.20 -5.51 -57.55
C ARG A 21 -40.65 -5.35 -58.01
N VAL A 22 -41.49 -4.75 -57.18
CA VAL A 22 -42.89 -4.46 -57.50
C VAL A 22 -43.06 -2.94 -57.65
N SER A 23 -43.76 -2.51 -58.70
CA SER A 23 -44.08 -1.10 -58.98
C SER A 23 -45.58 -0.83 -58.81
N THR A 24 -45.93 0.45 -58.62
CA THR A 24 -47.27 0.93 -58.25
C THR A 24 -48.31 0.55 -59.32
N GLY A 25 -49.29 -0.28 -58.97
CA GLY A 25 -50.39 -0.72 -59.85
C GLY A 25 -50.53 -2.24 -60.06
N MET A 26 -49.59 -3.07 -59.57
CA MET A 26 -49.74 -4.52 -59.64
C MET A 26 -50.82 -5.04 -58.67
N LYS A 27 -51.72 -5.89 -59.18
CA LYS A 27 -52.65 -6.68 -58.35
C LYS A 27 -51.92 -7.89 -57.80
N VAL A 28 -51.71 -7.90 -56.49
CA VAL A 28 -51.19 -9.03 -55.70
C VAL A 28 -52.34 -10.03 -55.51
N GLU A 29 -52.15 -11.28 -55.89
CA GLU A 29 -53.18 -12.32 -55.74
C GLU A 29 -53.22 -12.85 -54.31
N LYS A 30 -54.37 -13.42 -53.94
CA LYS A 30 -54.56 -14.04 -52.63
C LYS A 30 -53.61 -15.23 -52.54
N ASP A 31 -52.75 -15.23 -51.51
CA ASP A 31 -51.70 -16.21 -51.18
C ASP A 31 -50.24 -15.81 -51.52
N GLU A 32 -49.96 -14.56 -51.91
CA GLU A 32 -48.58 -14.04 -52.00
C GLU A 32 -48.01 -13.61 -50.64
N VAL A 33 -46.82 -14.12 -50.29
CA VAL A 33 -46.12 -13.84 -49.03
C VAL A 33 -45.37 -12.51 -49.11
N LEU A 34 -45.74 -11.56 -48.26
CA LEU A 34 -45.33 -10.15 -48.36
C LEU A 34 -44.18 -9.74 -47.42
N PHE A 35 -43.82 -10.54 -46.40
CA PHE A 35 -42.74 -10.23 -45.45
C PHE A 35 -42.08 -11.50 -44.92
N THR A 36 -40.77 -11.45 -44.63
CA THR A 36 -40.07 -12.48 -43.85
C THR A 36 -39.07 -11.86 -42.89
N TYR A 37 -38.99 -12.42 -41.68
CA TYR A 37 -37.97 -12.12 -40.67
C TYR A 37 -36.71 -12.98 -40.88
N SER A 38 -35.53 -12.42 -40.60
CA SER A 38 -34.26 -13.16 -40.57
C SER A 38 -34.28 -14.17 -39.40
N MET A 39 -34.41 -15.45 -39.73
CA MET A 39 -34.30 -16.54 -38.74
C MET A 39 -32.94 -16.55 -38.06
N GLU A 40 -31.90 -16.03 -38.71
CA GLU A 40 -30.55 -15.95 -38.18
C GLU A 40 -30.47 -14.91 -37.05
N ASP A 41 -31.10 -13.74 -37.20
CA ASP A 41 -31.16 -12.71 -36.16
C ASP A 41 -32.05 -13.14 -34.99
N LEU A 42 -33.17 -13.81 -35.27
CA LEU A 42 -34.03 -14.40 -34.23
C LEU A 42 -33.31 -15.52 -33.46
N GLN A 43 -32.54 -16.37 -34.15
CA GLN A 43 -31.71 -17.40 -33.50
C GLN A 43 -30.58 -16.78 -32.70
N LYS A 44 -29.98 -15.68 -33.17
CA LYS A 44 -28.94 -14.94 -32.46
C LYS A 44 -29.50 -14.30 -31.19
N HIS A 45 -30.65 -13.63 -31.27
CA HIS A 45 -31.35 -13.09 -30.09
C HIS A 45 -31.77 -14.18 -29.12
N HIS A 46 -32.32 -15.29 -29.61
CA HIS A 46 -32.66 -16.45 -28.79
C HIS A 46 -31.42 -17.06 -28.12
N SER A 47 -30.26 -17.08 -28.80
CA SER A 47 -29.00 -17.57 -28.22
C SER A 47 -28.47 -16.64 -27.12
N VAL A 48 -28.58 -15.32 -27.30
CA VAL A 48 -28.19 -14.33 -26.28
C VAL A 48 -29.07 -14.47 -25.04
N ILE A 49 -30.39 -14.51 -25.22
CA ILE A 49 -31.34 -14.69 -24.12
C ILE A 49 -31.12 -16.03 -23.41
N LYS A 50 -30.88 -17.11 -24.15
CA LYS A 50 -30.60 -18.43 -23.58
C LYS A 50 -29.30 -18.43 -22.75
N THR A 51 -28.27 -17.74 -23.22
CA THR A 51 -26.99 -17.61 -22.52
C THR A 51 -27.14 -16.78 -21.24
N GLU A 52 -27.92 -15.70 -21.27
CA GLU A 52 -28.23 -14.88 -20.09
C GLU A 52 -29.02 -15.69 -19.05
N ILE A 53 -30.01 -16.49 -19.49
CA ILE A 53 -30.76 -17.41 -18.62
C ILE A 53 -29.85 -18.48 -18.01
N GLU A 54 -28.92 -19.06 -18.78
CA GLU A 54 -27.96 -20.03 -18.25
C GLU A 54 -26.97 -19.40 -17.26
N LYS A 55 -26.54 -18.16 -17.50
CA LYS A 55 -25.69 -17.39 -16.59
C LYS A 55 -26.40 -17.10 -15.27
N LEU A 56 -27.68 -16.70 -15.33
CA LEU A 56 -28.52 -16.53 -14.15
C LEU A 56 -28.75 -17.85 -13.40
N LYS A 57 -29.01 -18.96 -14.11
CA LYS A 57 -29.11 -20.30 -13.48
C LYS A 57 -27.82 -20.72 -12.82
N LEU A 58 -26.66 -20.44 -13.43
CA LEU A 58 -25.35 -20.71 -12.84
C LEU A 58 -25.08 -19.84 -11.63
N GLN A 59 -25.49 -18.56 -11.62
CA GLN A 59 -25.38 -17.69 -10.46
C GLN A 59 -26.27 -18.19 -9.30
N ILE A 60 -27.49 -18.64 -9.60
CA ILE A 60 -28.39 -19.26 -8.61
C ILE A 60 -27.76 -20.54 -8.05
N LYS A 61 -27.26 -21.42 -8.92
CA LYS A 61 -26.61 -22.67 -8.51
C LYS A 61 -25.30 -22.42 -7.74
N TYR A 62 -24.55 -21.39 -8.10
CA TYR A 62 -23.35 -20.96 -7.38
C TYR A 62 -23.68 -20.41 -5.99
N ALA A 63 -24.81 -19.71 -5.84
CA ALA A 63 -25.33 -19.28 -4.56
C ALA A 63 -25.84 -20.47 -3.70
N GLU A 64 -26.46 -21.48 -4.31
CA GLU A 64 -26.88 -22.72 -3.66
C GLU A 64 -25.69 -23.58 -3.19
N VAL A 65 -24.65 -23.73 -4.01
CA VAL A 65 -23.49 -24.60 -3.74
C VAL A 65 -22.52 -23.98 -2.72
N ASN A 66 -22.39 -22.65 -2.67
CA ASN A 66 -21.39 -22.00 -1.82
C ASN A 66 -21.82 -21.68 -0.39
N GLY A 67 -23.02 -22.10 0.05
CA GLY A 67 -23.38 -22.09 1.48
C GLY A 67 -23.22 -20.74 2.20
N SER A 68 -23.23 -19.62 1.46
CA SER A 68 -23.17 -18.27 2.00
C SER A 68 -24.51 -17.94 2.65
N SER A 69 -24.61 -18.26 3.94
CA SER A 69 -25.68 -17.91 4.88
C SER A 69 -27.12 -18.02 4.36
N ILE A 70 -27.76 -19.13 4.72
CA ILE A 70 -29.18 -19.46 4.50
C ILE A 70 -30.18 -18.46 5.18
N TYR A 71 -29.76 -17.32 5.71
CA TYR A 71 -30.62 -16.48 6.58
C TYR A 71 -30.83 -15.01 6.18
N SER A 72 -30.58 -14.61 4.92
CA SER A 72 -31.05 -13.27 4.49
C SER A 72 -31.35 -13.06 3.00
N SER A 73 -31.41 -14.11 2.16
CA SER A 73 -31.42 -13.94 0.69
C SER A 73 -32.67 -14.42 -0.05
N THR A 74 -33.66 -15.02 0.62
CA THR A 74 -34.87 -15.51 -0.07
C THR A 74 -35.78 -14.38 -0.58
N THR A 75 -35.79 -13.22 0.08
CA THR A 75 -36.62 -12.06 -0.31
C THR A 75 -35.84 -10.91 -0.95
N THR A 76 -34.56 -10.69 -0.62
CA THR A 76 -33.78 -9.54 -1.13
C THR A 76 -33.41 -9.63 -2.61
N ALA A 77 -33.03 -10.81 -3.12
CA ALA A 77 -32.67 -10.95 -4.53
C ALA A 77 -33.89 -10.85 -5.48
N PRO A 78 -35.05 -11.46 -5.18
CA PRO A 78 -36.28 -11.23 -5.96
C PRO A 78 -36.78 -9.78 -5.88
N GLN A 79 -36.61 -9.11 -4.74
CA GLN A 79 -36.99 -7.70 -4.57
C GLN A 79 -36.12 -6.76 -5.43
N LEU A 80 -34.79 -6.87 -5.35
CA LEU A 80 -33.87 -6.08 -6.18
C LEU A 80 -34.12 -6.29 -7.67
N SER A 81 -34.40 -7.53 -8.08
CA SER A 81 -34.73 -7.86 -9.47
C SER A 81 -36.06 -7.25 -9.91
N TYR A 82 -37.06 -7.20 -9.02
CA TYR A 82 -38.34 -6.56 -9.28
C TYR A 82 -38.22 -5.03 -9.37
N GLU A 83 -37.51 -4.39 -8.44
CA GLU A 83 -37.26 -2.94 -8.45
C GLU A 83 -36.51 -2.51 -9.71
N GLN A 84 -35.50 -3.28 -10.13
CA GLN A 84 -34.77 -2.99 -11.37
C GLN A 84 -35.62 -3.20 -12.63
N ALA A 85 -36.54 -4.16 -12.62
CA ALA A 85 -37.48 -4.35 -13.72
C ALA A 85 -38.52 -3.23 -13.79
N GLU A 86 -38.99 -2.69 -12.66
CA GLU A 86 -39.86 -1.51 -12.63
C GLU A 86 -39.16 -0.27 -13.18
N GLU A 87 -37.88 -0.04 -12.85
CA GLU A 87 -37.12 1.09 -13.41
C GLU A 87 -36.90 0.93 -14.92
N ASN A 88 -36.60 -0.30 -15.39
CA ASN A 88 -36.49 -0.57 -16.83
C ASN A 88 -37.82 -0.31 -17.57
N LEU A 89 -38.95 -0.65 -16.96
CA LEU A 89 -40.27 -0.33 -17.52
C LEU A 89 -40.48 1.18 -17.60
N ARG A 90 -40.11 1.93 -16.54
CA ARG A 90 -40.23 3.39 -16.52
C ARG A 90 -39.41 4.05 -17.64
N VAL A 91 -38.17 3.59 -17.85
CA VAL A 91 -37.30 4.06 -18.94
C VAL A 91 -37.90 3.74 -20.31
N ALA A 92 -38.43 2.53 -20.50
CA ALA A 92 -39.07 2.14 -21.76
C ALA A 92 -40.35 2.95 -22.05
N GLU A 93 -41.17 3.24 -21.04
CA GLU A 93 -42.37 4.08 -21.18
C GLU A 93 -42.03 5.54 -21.52
N LEU A 94 -40.93 6.07 -20.95
CA LEU A 94 -40.43 7.40 -21.30
C LEU A 94 -39.97 7.45 -22.77
N ALA A 95 -39.19 6.47 -23.22
CA ALA A 95 -38.72 6.38 -24.59
C ALA A 95 -39.87 6.24 -25.61
N LEU A 96 -40.91 5.48 -25.27
CA LEU A 96 -42.12 5.40 -26.10
C LEU A 96 -42.81 6.77 -26.21
N LYS A 97 -42.94 7.48 -25.10
CA LYS A 97 -43.57 8.81 -25.09
C LYS A 97 -42.78 9.81 -25.94
N GLU A 98 -41.45 9.82 -25.82
CA GLU A 98 -40.56 10.65 -26.65
C GLU A 98 -40.71 10.31 -28.14
N ALA A 99 -40.73 9.01 -28.50
CA ALA A 99 -40.92 8.58 -29.88
C ALA A 99 -42.30 8.99 -30.46
N GLU A 100 -43.36 8.93 -29.66
CA GLU A 100 -44.71 9.38 -30.06
C GLU A 100 -44.80 10.90 -30.25
N GLU A 101 -44.17 11.68 -29.36
CA GLU A 101 -44.11 13.14 -29.46
C GLU A 101 -43.31 13.56 -30.71
N ASP A 102 -42.15 12.94 -30.93
CA ASP A 102 -41.29 13.18 -32.10
C ASP A 102 -42.01 12.86 -33.43
N TYR A 103 -42.72 11.74 -33.52
CA TYR A 103 -43.55 11.42 -34.69
C TYR A 103 -44.65 12.47 -34.92
N LYS A 104 -45.36 12.88 -33.87
CA LYS A 104 -46.44 13.89 -33.96
C LYS A 104 -45.91 15.25 -34.39
N GLU A 105 -44.71 15.61 -33.95
CA GLU A 105 -44.07 16.88 -34.31
C GLU A 105 -43.59 16.85 -35.76
N THR A 106 -42.91 15.77 -36.15
CA THR A 106 -42.41 15.57 -37.52
C THR A 106 -43.54 15.53 -38.55
N ALA A 107 -44.67 14.88 -38.22
CA ALA A 107 -45.84 14.79 -39.10
C ALA A 107 -46.55 16.14 -39.34
N LYS A 108 -46.29 17.16 -38.52
CA LYS A 108 -46.89 18.51 -38.65
C LYS A 108 -45.98 19.51 -39.36
N LYS A 109 -44.69 19.22 -39.47
CA LYS A 109 -43.68 20.13 -40.03
C LYS A 109 -43.71 20.12 -41.56
N THR A 110 -43.58 21.29 -42.17
CA THR A 110 -43.37 21.42 -43.62
C THR A 110 -41.95 21.02 -44.02
N LYS A 111 -41.73 20.64 -45.28
CA LYS A 111 -40.39 20.28 -45.79
C LYS A 111 -39.33 21.36 -45.52
N SER A 112 -39.72 22.63 -45.61
CA SER A 112 -38.83 23.77 -45.31
C SER A 112 -38.48 23.90 -43.83
N GLU A 113 -39.39 23.53 -42.92
CA GLU A 113 -39.15 23.56 -41.48
C GLU A 113 -38.23 22.40 -41.06
N LEU A 114 -38.46 21.20 -41.61
CA LEU A 114 -37.60 20.02 -41.41
C LEU A 114 -36.17 20.23 -41.93
N LEU A 115 -36.01 20.85 -43.11
CA LEU A 115 -34.70 21.22 -43.63
C LEU A 115 -33.98 22.23 -42.71
N LYS A 116 -34.72 23.21 -42.16
CA LYS A 116 -34.15 24.19 -41.22
C LYS A 116 -33.70 23.54 -39.92
N GLU A 117 -34.48 22.59 -39.41
CA GLU A 117 -34.15 21.80 -38.22
C GLU A 117 -32.92 20.92 -38.45
N LYS A 118 -32.85 20.19 -39.57
CA LYS A 118 -31.65 19.38 -39.90
C LYS A 118 -30.40 20.22 -40.08
N LYS A 119 -30.52 21.41 -40.69
CA LYS A 119 -29.40 22.38 -40.76
C LYS A 119 -28.99 22.90 -39.37
N GLN A 120 -29.91 22.97 -38.42
CA GLN A 120 -29.61 23.34 -37.05
C GLN A 120 -28.94 22.18 -36.29
N GLU A 121 -29.45 20.96 -36.42
CA GLU A 121 -28.83 19.74 -35.90
C GLU A 121 -27.39 19.58 -36.42
N TYR A 122 -27.16 19.83 -37.72
CA TYR A 122 -25.82 19.82 -38.30
C TYR A 122 -24.88 20.82 -37.62
N LYS A 123 -25.33 22.06 -37.40
CA LYS A 123 -24.52 23.08 -36.70
C LYS A 123 -24.24 22.70 -35.26
N GLU A 124 -25.20 22.09 -34.59
CA GLU A 124 -25.04 21.61 -33.22
C GLU A 124 -24.08 20.42 -33.15
N ALA A 125 -24.16 19.47 -34.09
CA ALA A 125 -23.22 18.36 -34.21
C ALA A 125 -21.80 18.83 -34.53
N GLN A 126 -21.64 19.79 -35.46
CA GLN A 126 -20.35 20.44 -35.72
C GLN A 126 -19.78 21.12 -34.48
N LYS A 127 -20.60 21.89 -33.76
CA LYS A 127 -20.17 22.53 -32.52
C LYS A 127 -19.76 21.50 -31.46
N LYS A 128 -20.53 20.41 -31.30
CA LYS A 128 -20.16 19.31 -30.41
C LYS A 128 -18.82 18.69 -30.80
N TYR A 129 -18.58 18.48 -32.09
CA TYR A 129 -17.29 17.99 -32.60
C TYR A 129 -16.15 18.97 -32.26
N GLU A 130 -16.32 20.27 -32.52
CA GLU A 130 -15.30 21.29 -32.19
C GLU A 130 -15.02 21.36 -30.67
N ASP A 131 -16.07 21.34 -29.84
CA ASP A 131 -15.95 21.32 -28.38
C ASP A 131 -15.27 20.02 -27.90
N CYS A 132 -15.59 18.88 -28.51
CA CYS A 132 -15.00 17.57 -28.25
C CYS A 132 -13.50 17.57 -28.61
N GLU A 133 -13.14 18.00 -29.81
CA GLU A 133 -11.75 18.12 -30.28
C GLU A 133 -10.92 19.04 -29.38
N TYR A 134 -11.47 20.20 -29.00
CA TYR A 134 -10.80 21.12 -28.08
C TYR A 134 -10.55 20.49 -26.70
N ASN A 135 -11.57 19.86 -26.12
CA ASN A 135 -11.47 19.22 -24.81
C ASN A 135 -10.52 18.01 -24.84
N HIS A 136 -10.52 17.24 -25.92
CA HIS A 136 -9.60 16.13 -26.17
C HIS A 136 -8.16 16.61 -26.25
N ALA A 137 -7.88 17.65 -27.05
CA ALA A 137 -6.55 18.23 -27.19
C ALA A 137 -6.01 18.71 -25.82
N LYS A 138 -6.86 19.33 -25.01
CA LYS A 138 -6.53 19.74 -23.65
C LYS A 138 -6.23 18.54 -22.73
N SER A 139 -7.13 17.55 -22.70
CA SER A 139 -6.99 16.34 -21.88
C SER A 139 -5.74 15.51 -22.24
N LEU A 140 -5.43 15.39 -23.54
CA LEU A 140 -4.22 14.74 -24.04
C LEU A 140 -2.96 15.52 -23.66
N THR A 141 -3.00 16.85 -23.70
CA THR A 141 -1.87 17.68 -23.27
C THR A 141 -1.57 17.50 -21.79
N GLU A 142 -2.60 17.48 -20.94
CA GLU A 142 -2.45 17.23 -19.50
C GLU A 142 -1.91 15.82 -19.23
N SER A 143 -2.45 14.80 -19.89
CA SER A 143 -2.02 13.41 -19.71
C SER A 143 -0.60 13.18 -20.24
N ARG A 144 -0.23 13.81 -21.35
CA ARG A 144 1.13 13.80 -21.89
C ARG A 144 2.11 14.46 -20.92
N ARG A 145 1.72 15.57 -20.27
CA ARG A 145 2.55 16.19 -19.23
C ARG A 145 2.79 15.24 -18.06
N THR A 146 1.74 14.57 -17.56
CA THR A 146 1.88 13.56 -16.50
C THR A 146 2.82 12.42 -16.91
N LEU A 147 2.73 11.96 -18.16
CA LEU A 147 3.63 10.96 -18.71
C LEU A 147 5.09 11.44 -18.75
N GLU A 148 5.34 12.66 -19.24
CA GLU A 148 6.70 13.23 -19.30
C GLU A 148 7.29 13.50 -17.91
N ASP A 149 6.47 13.94 -16.96
CA ASP A 149 6.87 14.10 -15.56
C ASP A 149 7.26 12.72 -14.96
N ALA A 150 6.45 11.68 -15.19
CA ALA A 150 6.75 10.32 -14.74
C ALA A 150 8.02 9.74 -15.39
N LYS A 151 8.24 9.97 -16.70
CA LYS A 151 9.48 9.60 -17.39
C LYS A 151 10.70 10.28 -16.77
N THR A 152 10.58 11.58 -16.48
CA THR A 152 11.66 12.37 -15.88
C THR A 152 11.99 11.86 -14.47
N GLU A 153 10.98 11.57 -13.65
CA GLU A 153 11.18 11.01 -12.31
C GLU A 153 11.80 9.60 -12.36
N TYR A 154 11.33 8.74 -13.27
CA TYR A 154 11.91 7.42 -13.47
C TYR A 154 13.37 7.51 -13.92
N SER A 155 13.68 8.38 -14.89
CA SER A 155 15.05 8.59 -15.36
C SER A 155 15.98 9.09 -14.24
N LYS A 156 15.50 9.97 -13.36
CA LYS A 156 16.26 10.44 -12.20
C LYS A 156 16.50 9.32 -11.19
N ALA A 157 15.47 8.52 -10.88
CA ALA A 157 15.61 7.36 -9.99
C ALA A 157 16.61 6.33 -10.56
N ASN A 158 16.60 6.14 -11.88
CA ASN A 158 17.46 5.18 -12.57
C ASN A 158 18.88 5.70 -12.88
N GLN A 159 19.15 6.99 -12.66
CA GLN A 159 20.44 7.59 -13.00
C GLN A 159 21.61 6.92 -12.26
N GLN A 160 21.49 6.73 -10.95
CA GLN A 160 22.55 6.12 -10.12
C GLN A 160 22.83 4.67 -10.55
N VAL A 161 21.77 3.93 -10.88
CA VAL A 161 21.86 2.58 -11.41
C VAL A 161 22.54 2.55 -12.77
N GLY A 162 22.19 3.50 -13.65
CA GLY A 162 22.82 3.65 -14.95
C GLY A 162 24.32 3.96 -14.84
N GLU A 163 24.71 4.84 -13.92
CA GLU A 163 26.11 5.18 -13.66
C GLU A 163 26.91 3.96 -13.17
N ILE A 164 26.38 3.19 -12.21
CA ILE A 164 27.04 1.98 -11.69
C ILE A 164 27.12 0.89 -12.78
N THR A 165 26.03 0.68 -13.52
CA THR A 165 26.00 -0.31 -14.60
C THR A 165 27.04 0.04 -15.66
N PHE A 166 27.12 1.32 -16.03
CA PHE A 166 28.13 1.81 -16.96
C PHE A 166 29.56 1.55 -16.48
N LEU A 167 29.86 1.77 -15.19
CA LEU A 167 31.19 1.48 -14.63
C LEU A 167 31.51 -0.02 -14.70
N ILE A 168 30.55 -0.90 -14.38
CA ILE A 168 30.72 -2.35 -14.48
C ILE A 168 31.00 -2.77 -15.94
N ASP A 169 30.22 -2.24 -16.88
CA ASP A 169 30.35 -2.55 -18.30
C ASP A 169 31.67 -2.01 -18.89
N GLN A 170 32.14 -0.84 -18.42
CA GLN A 170 33.47 -0.31 -18.76
C GLN A 170 34.60 -1.20 -18.23
N TYR A 171 34.49 -1.68 -16.98
CA TYR A 171 35.45 -2.59 -16.39
C TYR A 171 35.50 -3.91 -17.18
N GLN A 172 34.34 -4.51 -17.46
CA GLN A 172 34.21 -5.71 -18.29
C GLN A 172 34.84 -5.53 -19.67
N SER A 173 34.48 -4.46 -20.38
CA SER A 173 35.00 -4.18 -21.72
C SER A 173 36.51 -3.99 -21.72
N SER A 174 37.06 -3.36 -20.68
CA SER A 174 38.51 -3.16 -20.53
C SER A 174 39.25 -4.47 -20.28
N ILE A 175 38.68 -5.38 -19.48
CA ILE A 175 39.25 -6.72 -19.29
C ILE A 175 39.20 -7.51 -20.60
N LEU A 176 38.04 -7.55 -21.28
CA LEU A 176 37.88 -8.32 -22.52
C LEU A 176 38.82 -7.84 -23.63
N SER A 177 39.15 -6.55 -23.65
CA SER A 177 40.13 -5.96 -24.56
C SER A 177 41.59 -6.03 -24.07
N SER A 178 41.85 -6.66 -22.92
CA SER A 178 43.17 -6.71 -22.26
C SER A 178 43.78 -5.33 -21.97
N ASN A 179 42.93 -4.31 -21.81
CA ASN A 179 43.34 -2.95 -21.48
C ASN A 179 43.42 -2.76 -19.96
N GLY A 180 44.58 -3.10 -19.38
CA GLY A 180 44.79 -3.02 -17.93
C GLY A 180 44.63 -1.62 -17.33
N SER A 181 45.01 -0.56 -18.05
CA SER A 181 44.83 0.82 -17.58
C SER A 181 43.34 1.23 -17.58
N GLY A 182 42.57 0.78 -18.58
CA GLY A 182 41.12 0.95 -18.61
C GLY A 182 40.42 0.29 -17.42
N ALA A 183 40.81 -0.95 -17.09
CA ALA A 183 40.25 -1.67 -15.96
C ALA A 183 40.57 -0.98 -14.62
N GLN A 184 41.80 -0.46 -14.47
CA GLN A 184 42.20 0.28 -13.28
C GLN A 184 41.44 1.61 -13.13
N ASN A 185 41.22 2.34 -14.22
CA ASN A 185 40.47 3.59 -14.22
C ASN A 185 38.99 3.37 -13.86
N ALA A 186 38.39 2.27 -14.35
CA ALA A 186 37.02 1.89 -14.00
C ALA A 186 36.91 1.51 -12.51
N LYS A 187 37.87 0.73 -11.98
CA LYS A 187 37.97 0.42 -10.54
C LYS A 187 38.08 1.70 -9.69
N GLU A 188 38.94 2.63 -10.08
CA GLU A 188 39.10 3.89 -9.35
C GLU A 188 37.82 4.74 -9.38
N SER A 189 37.09 4.73 -10.50
CA SER A 189 35.78 5.39 -10.60
C SER A 189 34.72 4.74 -9.71
N MET A 190 34.74 3.41 -9.58
CA MET A 190 33.89 2.68 -8.63
C MET A 190 34.21 3.05 -7.18
N LEU A 191 35.49 3.15 -6.81
CA LEU A 191 35.91 3.60 -5.48
C LEU A 191 35.44 5.03 -5.21
N LYS A 192 35.57 5.93 -6.19
CA LYS A 192 35.00 7.29 -6.07
C LYS A 192 33.51 7.26 -5.80
N SER A 193 32.75 6.41 -6.48
CA SER A 193 31.31 6.23 -6.21
C SER A 193 31.05 5.77 -4.76
N ILE A 194 31.75 4.74 -4.29
CA ILE A 194 31.63 4.20 -2.91
C ILE A 194 31.89 5.27 -1.84
N TYR A 195 32.84 6.18 -2.09
CA TYR A 195 33.26 7.21 -1.13
C TYR A 195 32.62 8.59 -1.37
N GLY A 196 31.53 8.68 -2.16
CA GLY A 196 30.79 9.93 -2.33
C GLY A 196 31.47 10.95 -3.26
N GLY A 197 32.22 10.47 -4.25
CA GLY A 197 32.90 11.24 -5.29
C GLY A 197 34.41 11.38 -5.07
N GLU A 198 35.03 12.21 -5.91
CA GLU A 198 36.49 12.46 -5.91
C GLU A 198 37.00 12.93 -4.54
N ALA A 199 36.32 13.91 -3.93
CA ALA A 199 36.76 14.52 -2.68
C ALA A 199 36.75 13.52 -1.51
N GLY A 200 35.69 12.68 -1.43
CA GLY A 200 35.60 11.66 -0.39
C GLY A 200 36.62 10.55 -0.58
N TYR A 201 36.91 10.16 -1.82
CA TYR A 201 37.95 9.18 -2.12
C TYR A 201 39.38 9.69 -1.82
N ILE A 202 39.68 10.96 -2.14
CA ILE A 202 40.96 11.59 -1.76
C ILE A 202 41.11 11.61 -0.23
N LYS A 203 40.04 11.97 0.49
CA LYS A 203 40.03 11.96 1.95
C LYS A 203 40.30 10.55 2.50
N HIS A 204 39.60 9.54 1.98
CA HIS A 204 39.82 8.12 2.34
C HIS A 204 41.27 7.68 2.12
N LYS A 205 41.86 7.98 0.95
CA LYS A 205 43.28 7.69 0.67
C LYS A 205 44.22 8.32 1.71
N SER A 206 43.94 9.55 2.12
CA SER A 206 44.72 10.22 3.17
C SER A 206 44.58 9.54 4.54
N GLU A 207 43.37 9.13 4.91
CA GLU A 207 43.10 8.43 6.18
C GLU A 207 43.80 7.06 6.22
N VAL A 208 43.75 6.30 5.13
CA VAL A 208 44.47 5.02 4.99
C VAL A 208 45.98 5.24 5.13
N SER A 209 46.54 6.24 4.45
CA SER A 209 47.97 6.54 4.52
C SER A 209 48.44 6.90 5.93
N ILE A 210 47.64 7.68 6.67
CA ILE A 210 47.91 8.00 8.09
C ILE A 210 47.84 6.75 8.96
N ALA A 211 46.83 5.90 8.75
CA ALA A 211 46.66 4.67 9.53
C ALA A 211 47.82 3.69 9.29
N GLU A 212 48.26 3.50 8.04
CA GLU A 212 49.42 2.68 7.70
C GLU A 212 50.72 3.22 8.33
N HIS A 213 50.90 4.54 8.30
CA HIS A 213 52.03 5.18 8.96
C HIS A 213 52.01 4.94 10.49
N ASN A 214 50.83 4.96 11.12
CA ASN A 214 50.71 4.64 12.55
C ASN A 214 51.03 3.17 12.85
N VAL A 215 50.64 2.23 11.98
CA VAL A 215 51.04 0.82 12.07
C VAL A 215 52.57 0.69 12.00
N SER A 216 53.20 1.35 11.02
CA SER A 216 54.67 1.35 10.88
C SER A 216 55.34 1.89 12.15
N ARG A 217 54.88 3.03 12.67
CA ARG A 217 55.45 3.62 13.89
C ARG A 217 55.27 2.72 15.12
N ALA A 218 54.09 2.14 15.31
CA ALA A 218 53.84 1.22 16.43
C ALA A 218 54.72 -0.03 16.34
N SER A 219 54.97 -0.53 15.12
CA SER A 219 55.89 -1.64 14.86
C SER A 219 57.35 -1.27 15.19
N ASP A 220 57.79 -0.08 14.78
CA ASP A 220 59.13 0.43 15.06
C ASP A 220 59.35 0.65 16.57
N ASP A 221 58.37 1.26 17.26
CA ASP A 221 58.41 1.50 18.70
C ASP A 221 58.47 0.18 19.49
N LEU A 222 57.71 -0.84 19.06
CA LEU A 222 57.77 -2.18 19.64
C LEU A 222 59.15 -2.83 19.44
N SER A 223 59.70 -2.77 18.23
CA SER A 223 61.01 -3.33 17.88
C SER A 223 62.14 -2.66 18.68
N LEU A 224 62.08 -1.33 18.82
CA LEU A 224 63.02 -0.55 19.61
C LEU A 224 62.96 -0.95 21.09
N LEU A 225 61.75 -1.07 21.66
CA LEU A 225 61.54 -1.47 23.04
C LEU A 225 62.01 -2.90 23.31
N GLU A 226 61.75 -3.85 22.40
CA GLU A 226 62.25 -5.22 22.52
C GLU A 226 63.79 -5.25 22.51
N LYS A 227 64.43 -4.44 21.66
CA LYS A 227 65.90 -4.31 21.64
C LYS A 227 66.45 -3.66 22.91
N GLU A 228 65.84 -2.58 23.38
CA GLU A 228 66.24 -1.85 24.58
C GLU A 228 66.08 -2.73 25.84
N SER A 229 64.95 -3.42 25.96
CA SER A 229 64.70 -4.34 27.08
C SER A 229 65.76 -5.43 27.18
N LYS A 230 66.18 -6.00 26.05
CA LYS A 230 67.24 -7.03 26.01
C LYS A 230 68.57 -6.49 26.53
N LEU A 231 68.97 -5.30 26.07
CA LEU A 231 70.24 -4.67 26.46
C LEU A 231 70.24 -4.26 27.94
N ILE A 232 69.13 -3.70 28.44
CA ILE A 232 69.01 -3.30 29.84
C ILE A 232 68.94 -4.54 30.74
N LEU A 233 68.17 -5.58 30.39
CA LEU A 233 68.12 -6.80 31.19
C LEU A 233 69.48 -7.51 31.28
N GLU A 234 70.30 -7.44 30.23
CA GLU A 234 71.69 -7.92 30.27
C GLU A 234 72.52 -7.16 31.32
N GLN A 235 72.38 -5.83 31.41
CA GLN A 235 73.04 -5.03 32.45
C GLN A 235 72.60 -5.41 33.87
N TYR A 236 71.32 -5.73 34.08
CA TYR A 236 70.81 -6.18 35.40
C TYR A 236 71.13 -7.65 35.70
N SER A 237 71.41 -8.47 34.68
CA SER A 237 71.82 -9.88 34.85
C SER A 237 73.26 -10.00 35.36
N ASN A 238 74.13 -9.04 35.04
CA ASN A 238 75.53 -9.04 35.46
C ASN A 238 75.71 -8.99 36.99
N PRO A 239 75.06 -8.09 37.76
CA PRO A 239 75.08 -8.12 39.22
C PRO A 239 74.55 -9.42 39.83
N VAL A 240 73.49 -10.01 39.24
CA VAL A 240 72.95 -11.31 39.68
C VAL A 240 73.99 -12.41 39.55
N THR A 241 74.64 -12.48 38.39
CA THR A 241 75.69 -13.47 38.10
C THR A 241 76.91 -13.26 39.01
N SER A 242 77.32 -12.01 39.22
CA SER A 242 78.44 -11.66 40.11
C SER A 242 78.16 -12.04 41.56
N ALA A 243 77.00 -11.67 42.10
CA ALA A 243 76.61 -12.00 43.47
C ALA A 243 76.43 -13.51 43.67
N TYR A 244 75.92 -14.22 42.65
CA TYR A 244 75.83 -15.68 42.65
C TYR A 244 77.21 -16.34 42.72
N ASN A 245 78.13 -15.93 41.85
CA ASN A 245 79.50 -16.47 41.82
C ASN A 245 80.25 -16.18 43.14
N ALA A 246 80.06 -14.98 43.72
CA ALA A 246 80.64 -14.64 45.02
C ALA A 246 80.09 -15.53 46.15
N LEU A 247 78.78 -15.80 46.14
CA LEU A 247 78.14 -16.72 47.07
C LEU A 247 78.62 -18.17 46.88
N GLU A 248 78.80 -18.63 45.64
CA GLU A 248 79.28 -19.97 45.31
C GLU A 248 80.75 -20.16 45.73
N ASN A 249 81.59 -19.18 45.47
CA ASN A 249 82.99 -19.17 45.93
C ASN A 249 83.09 -19.20 47.46
N ALA A 250 82.23 -18.44 48.16
CA ALA A 250 82.17 -18.47 49.62
C ALA A 250 81.75 -19.85 50.16
N LYS A 251 80.78 -20.51 49.49
CA LYS A 251 80.35 -21.88 49.80
C LYS A 251 81.43 -22.94 49.58
N ALA A 252 82.33 -22.72 48.63
CA ALA A 252 83.43 -23.64 48.34
C ALA A 252 84.59 -23.56 49.36
N SER A 253 84.61 -22.56 50.25
CA SER A 253 85.63 -22.44 51.29
C SER A 253 85.40 -23.44 52.44
N SER A 254 86.47 -24.00 53.01
CA SER A 254 86.40 -25.05 54.04
C SER A 254 85.76 -24.62 55.37
N ASP A 255 85.55 -23.33 55.58
CA ASP A 255 85.04 -22.72 56.82
C ASP A 255 83.59 -22.20 56.66
N PHE A 256 82.81 -22.81 55.75
CA PHE A 256 81.44 -22.39 55.49
C PHE A 256 80.52 -22.65 56.70
N ASP A 257 80.21 -21.58 57.44
CA ASP A 257 79.08 -21.52 58.36
C ASP A 257 77.98 -20.65 57.71
N GLY A 258 76.84 -21.26 57.37
CA GLY A 258 75.69 -20.56 56.81
C GLY A 258 75.12 -19.44 57.69
N SER A 259 75.54 -19.41 58.97
CA SER A 259 75.21 -18.35 59.94
C SER A 259 76.25 -17.22 59.99
N SER A 260 77.34 -17.32 59.22
CA SER A 260 78.37 -16.28 59.13
C SER A 260 77.76 -14.98 58.58
N PRO A 261 78.00 -13.83 59.26
CA PRO A 261 77.51 -12.53 58.79
C PRO A 261 77.89 -12.22 57.33
N ASN A 262 79.04 -12.69 56.85
CA ASN A 262 79.50 -12.50 55.48
C ASN A 262 78.65 -13.27 54.46
N ILE A 263 78.23 -14.50 54.79
CA ILE A 263 77.38 -15.31 53.92
C ILE A 263 75.95 -14.73 53.88
N GLN A 264 75.46 -14.24 55.02
CA GLN A 264 74.17 -13.54 55.09
C GLN A 264 74.17 -12.25 54.27
N ALA A 265 75.28 -11.49 54.28
CA ALA A 265 75.43 -10.29 53.44
C ALA A 265 75.41 -10.63 51.94
N LEU A 266 76.15 -11.67 51.51
CA LEU A 266 76.16 -12.12 50.11
C LEU A 266 74.80 -12.68 49.65
N LEU A 267 74.08 -13.40 50.52
CA LEU A 267 72.72 -13.84 50.27
C LEU A 267 71.75 -12.67 50.08
N LEU A 268 71.87 -11.64 50.93
CA LEU A 268 71.06 -10.42 50.82
C LEU A 268 71.36 -9.66 49.52
N GLU A 269 72.64 -9.51 49.16
CA GLU A 269 73.06 -8.88 47.91
C GLU A 269 72.52 -9.62 46.68
N TYR A 270 72.66 -10.95 46.66
CA TYR A 270 72.10 -11.80 45.60
C TYR A 270 70.58 -11.66 45.50
N ASN A 271 69.86 -11.75 46.62
CA ASN A 271 68.40 -11.62 46.64
C ASN A 271 67.95 -10.25 46.15
N ASN A 272 68.62 -9.17 46.55
CA ASN A 272 68.34 -7.82 46.09
C ASN A 272 68.60 -7.67 44.58
N ALA A 273 69.70 -8.24 44.07
CA ALA A 273 70.01 -8.24 42.64
C ALA A 273 68.93 -8.99 41.83
N VAL A 274 68.49 -10.17 42.30
CA VAL A 274 67.42 -10.95 41.66
C VAL A 274 66.10 -10.19 41.68
N LEU A 275 65.73 -9.60 42.81
CA LEU A 275 64.49 -8.81 42.92
C LEU A 275 64.49 -7.61 41.97
N ASN A 276 65.62 -6.90 41.85
CA ASN A 276 65.77 -5.79 40.91
C ASN A 276 65.65 -6.24 39.45
N TYR A 277 66.32 -7.35 39.09
CA TYR A 277 66.21 -7.94 37.76
C TYR A 277 64.77 -8.35 37.43
N GLN A 278 64.11 -9.10 38.33
CA GLN A 278 62.72 -9.54 38.15
C GLN A 278 61.74 -8.36 38.08
N GLY A 279 61.96 -7.32 38.88
CA GLY A 279 61.17 -6.08 38.84
C GLY A 279 61.26 -5.41 37.47
N LYS A 280 62.48 -5.24 36.95
CA LYS A 280 62.71 -4.66 35.62
C LYS A 280 62.19 -5.53 34.48
N GLN A 281 62.33 -6.85 34.59
CA GLN A 281 61.77 -7.78 33.61
C GLN A 281 60.24 -7.62 33.53
N LYS A 282 59.54 -7.62 34.67
CA LYS A 282 58.08 -7.41 34.71
C LYS A 282 57.66 -6.06 34.15
N GLU A 283 58.43 -5.01 34.41
CA GLU A 283 58.21 -3.68 33.85
C GLU A 283 58.27 -3.71 32.31
N PHE A 284 59.33 -4.28 31.73
CA PHE A 284 59.46 -4.40 30.27
C PHE A 284 58.41 -5.33 29.67
N GLU A 285 58.09 -6.47 30.30
CA GLU A 285 57.00 -7.35 29.85
C GLU A 285 55.66 -6.61 29.78
N SER A 286 55.38 -5.76 30.78
CA SER A 286 54.17 -4.93 30.77
C SER A 286 54.20 -3.87 29.66
N GLN A 287 55.34 -3.20 29.43
CA GLN A 287 55.47 -2.20 28.38
C GLN A 287 55.38 -2.83 26.98
N ILE A 288 56.06 -3.95 26.73
CA ILE A 288 55.98 -4.72 25.48
C ILE A 288 54.55 -5.19 25.24
N LYS A 289 53.87 -5.69 26.27
CA LYS A 289 52.45 -6.09 26.16
C LYS A 289 51.56 -4.90 25.79
N GLN A 290 51.82 -3.71 26.33
CA GLN A 290 51.07 -2.51 25.95
C GLN A 290 51.35 -2.10 24.50
N GLN A 291 52.61 -2.10 24.05
CA GLN A 291 52.96 -1.75 22.68
C GLN A 291 52.41 -2.75 21.65
N LYS A 292 52.36 -4.04 21.99
CA LYS A 292 51.69 -5.05 21.16
C LYS A 292 50.21 -4.74 20.96
N ARG A 293 49.50 -4.29 22.01
CA ARG A 293 48.10 -3.85 21.87
C ARG A 293 47.98 -2.60 21.02
N ASN A 294 48.86 -1.62 21.21
CA ASN A 294 48.85 -0.40 20.38
C ASN A 294 49.04 -0.73 18.89
N LEU A 295 49.94 -1.67 18.56
CA LEU A 295 50.15 -2.17 17.20
C LEU A 295 48.91 -2.90 16.67
N GLU A 296 48.30 -3.75 17.49
CA GLU A 296 47.07 -4.46 17.15
C GLU A 296 45.92 -3.49 16.85
N ASP A 297 45.68 -2.51 17.73
CA ASP A 297 44.63 -1.48 17.56
C ASP A 297 44.86 -0.63 16.30
N ALA A 298 46.12 -0.24 16.03
CA ALA A 298 46.48 0.49 14.81
C ALA A 298 46.24 -0.37 13.55
N THR A 299 46.55 -1.66 13.63
CA THR A 299 46.35 -2.62 12.52
C THR A 299 44.86 -2.84 12.25
N ILE A 300 44.05 -2.99 13.30
CA ILE A 300 42.59 -3.10 13.18
C ILE A 300 42.03 -1.84 12.49
N THR A 301 42.42 -0.65 12.96
CA THR A 301 41.98 0.63 12.37
C THR A 301 42.34 0.74 10.89
N ALA A 302 43.58 0.37 10.52
CA ALA A 302 44.01 0.39 9.12
C ALA A 302 43.23 -0.61 8.25
N ASN A 303 42.93 -1.79 8.78
CA ASN A 303 42.14 -2.82 8.09
C ASN A 303 40.67 -2.42 7.94
N GLU A 304 40.07 -1.80 8.95
CA GLU A 304 38.70 -1.29 8.89
C GLU A 304 38.54 -0.23 7.81
N LEU A 305 39.49 0.70 7.69
CA LEU A 305 39.48 1.70 6.62
C LEU A 305 39.58 1.05 5.25
N LYS A 306 40.45 0.05 5.08
CA LYS A 306 40.67 -0.64 3.81
C LYS A 306 39.61 -1.69 3.44
N TRP A 307 38.73 -2.05 4.36
CA TRP A 307 37.83 -3.19 4.16
C TRP A 307 37.00 -3.07 2.87
N LYS A 308 36.48 -1.87 2.55
CA LYS A 308 35.72 -1.65 1.31
C LYS A 308 36.58 -1.78 0.05
N ASP A 309 37.83 -1.33 0.09
CA ASP A 309 38.77 -1.45 -1.03
C ASP A 309 39.09 -2.93 -1.30
N ILE A 310 39.42 -3.67 -0.24
CA ILE A 310 39.69 -5.11 -0.29
C ILE A 310 38.46 -5.86 -0.80
N ARG A 311 37.28 -5.51 -0.29
CA ARG A 311 36.02 -6.14 -0.68
C ARG A 311 35.69 -5.89 -2.14
N LEU A 312 35.93 -4.67 -2.65
CA LEU A 312 35.78 -4.38 -4.07
C LEU A 312 36.72 -5.26 -4.91
N ASP A 313 37.97 -5.41 -4.50
CA ASP A 313 38.95 -6.24 -5.20
C ASP A 313 38.57 -7.72 -5.26
N GLU A 314 38.05 -8.26 -4.16
CA GLU A 314 37.50 -9.61 -4.11
C GLU A 314 36.35 -9.79 -5.11
N LEU A 315 35.41 -8.82 -5.14
CA LEU A 315 34.23 -8.87 -6.01
C LEU A 315 34.61 -8.71 -7.49
N LEU A 316 35.53 -7.81 -7.81
CA LEU A 316 36.05 -7.63 -9.17
C LEU A 316 36.81 -8.88 -9.64
N SER A 317 37.56 -9.52 -8.75
CA SER A 317 38.25 -10.79 -9.06
C SER A 317 37.26 -11.93 -9.32
N ALA A 318 36.23 -12.06 -8.48
CA ALA A 318 35.15 -13.03 -8.69
C ALA A 318 34.38 -12.76 -9.99
N PHE A 319 34.09 -11.49 -10.28
CA PHE A 319 33.46 -11.06 -11.52
C PHE A 319 34.31 -11.44 -12.74
N TYR A 320 35.60 -11.12 -12.73
CA TYR A 320 36.54 -11.49 -13.80
C TYR A 320 36.57 -13.00 -14.06
N LEU A 321 36.73 -13.81 -13.00
CA LEU A 321 36.75 -15.27 -13.10
C LEU A 321 35.43 -15.85 -13.65
N SER A 322 34.32 -15.13 -13.46
CA SER A 322 32.98 -15.57 -13.85
C SER A 322 32.57 -15.23 -15.29
N LEU A 323 33.30 -14.36 -16.00
CA LEU A 323 32.90 -13.78 -17.31
C LEU A 323 32.48 -14.81 -18.38
N ASN A 324 33.01 -16.04 -18.31
CA ASN A 324 32.70 -17.12 -19.25
C ASN A 324 31.99 -18.32 -18.58
N THR A 325 31.36 -18.10 -17.43
CA THR A 325 30.72 -19.16 -16.64
C THR A 325 29.25 -18.84 -16.38
N SER A 326 28.47 -19.84 -15.99
CA SER A 326 27.08 -19.64 -15.53
C SER A 326 26.98 -18.78 -14.26
N GLY A 327 28.09 -18.53 -13.56
CA GLY A 327 28.14 -17.66 -12.38
C GLY A 327 28.21 -16.16 -12.67
N TYR A 328 28.30 -15.76 -13.95
CA TYR A 328 28.45 -14.36 -14.37
C TYR A 328 27.40 -13.43 -13.75
N GLU A 329 26.11 -13.76 -13.90
CA GLU A 329 25.02 -12.90 -13.40
C GLU A 329 25.03 -12.75 -11.88
N THR A 330 25.41 -13.81 -11.15
CA THR A 330 25.55 -13.76 -9.69
C THR A 330 26.71 -12.86 -9.27
N ALA A 331 27.87 -12.98 -9.91
CA ALA A 331 29.02 -12.15 -9.60
C ALA A 331 28.77 -10.67 -9.97
N ARG A 332 28.12 -10.43 -11.12
CA ARG A 332 27.68 -9.10 -11.55
C ARG A 332 26.71 -8.47 -10.53
N ARG A 333 25.70 -9.23 -10.09
CA ARG A 333 24.75 -8.77 -9.07
C ARG A 333 25.42 -8.45 -7.75
N ASN A 334 26.35 -9.28 -7.27
CA ASN A 334 27.07 -9.03 -6.02
C ASN A 334 27.92 -7.77 -6.08
N LEU A 335 28.62 -7.54 -7.20
CA LEU A 335 29.37 -6.31 -7.45
C LEU A 335 28.44 -5.10 -7.48
N TYR A 336 27.32 -5.22 -8.19
CA TYR A 336 26.31 -4.18 -8.31
C TYR A 336 25.70 -3.80 -6.94
N GLN A 337 25.29 -4.78 -6.14
CA GLN A 337 24.74 -4.56 -4.79
C GLN A 337 25.77 -3.89 -3.87
N PHE A 338 27.03 -4.30 -3.95
CA PHE A 338 28.09 -3.66 -3.16
C PHE A 338 28.31 -2.19 -3.54
N LEU A 339 28.24 -1.86 -4.83
CA LEU A 339 28.41 -0.48 -5.33
C LEU A 339 27.23 0.43 -4.97
N LEU A 340 26.01 -0.10 -4.91
CA LEU A 340 24.84 0.63 -4.41
C LEU A 340 24.84 0.81 -2.88
N GLY A 341 25.61 0.00 -2.17
CA GLY A 341 25.76 0.05 -0.72
C GLY A 341 24.47 -0.29 0.04
N ASP A 342 24.35 0.21 1.27
CA ASP A 342 23.21 -0.08 2.16
C ASP A 342 21.87 0.43 1.62
N ASN A 343 21.90 1.32 0.62
CA ASN A 343 20.71 1.87 0.00
C ASN A 343 20.24 1.08 -1.23
N ALA A 344 20.89 -0.04 -1.59
CA ALA A 344 20.55 -0.82 -2.78
C ALA A 344 19.05 -1.19 -2.83
N GLU A 345 18.53 -1.75 -1.74
CA GLU A 345 17.11 -2.13 -1.64
C GLU A 345 16.19 -0.90 -1.76
N ALA A 346 16.53 0.21 -1.09
CA ALA A 346 15.75 1.43 -1.17
C ALA A 346 15.76 2.08 -2.57
N ILE A 347 16.88 1.97 -3.30
CA ILE A 347 17.01 2.45 -4.68
C ILE A 347 16.21 1.55 -5.62
N GLU A 348 16.30 0.23 -5.48
CA GLU A 348 15.52 -0.74 -6.25
C GLU A 348 14.00 -0.54 -6.03
N ASP A 349 13.56 -0.38 -4.79
CA ASP A 349 12.17 -0.10 -4.45
C ASP A 349 11.68 1.24 -5.03
N ASN A 350 12.53 2.27 -5.00
CA ASN A 350 12.21 3.56 -5.59
C ASN A 350 12.07 3.46 -7.12
N ILE A 351 12.99 2.76 -7.80
CA ILE A 351 12.92 2.51 -9.24
C ILE A 351 11.67 1.70 -9.58
N ALA A 352 11.34 0.65 -8.82
CA ALA A 352 10.14 -0.14 -9.03
C ALA A 352 8.87 0.70 -8.86
N THR A 353 8.81 1.53 -7.82
CA THR A 353 7.68 2.43 -7.55
C THR A 353 7.50 3.45 -8.68
N LYS A 354 8.59 4.07 -9.15
CA LYS A 354 8.55 5.04 -10.26
C LYS A 354 8.27 4.38 -11.60
N GLY A 355 8.76 3.16 -11.83
CA GLY A 355 8.45 2.36 -13.01
C GLY A 355 6.98 2.00 -13.10
N LEU A 356 6.35 1.64 -11.96
CA LEU A 356 4.92 1.40 -11.90
C LEU A 356 4.11 2.67 -12.18
N ALA A 357 4.55 3.82 -11.67
CA ALA A 357 3.91 5.11 -11.94
C ALA A 357 4.01 5.49 -13.43
N LEU A 358 5.16 5.27 -14.07
CA LEU A 358 5.35 5.46 -15.50
C LEU A 358 4.42 4.54 -16.32
N SER A 359 4.38 3.25 -16.00
CA SER A 359 3.53 2.29 -16.70
C SER A 359 2.05 2.65 -16.61
N ARG A 360 1.57 3.12 -15.45
CA ARG A 360 0.20 3.61 -15.29
C ARG A 360 -0.07 4.87 -16.12
N ALA A 361 0.87 5.81 -16.13
CA ALA A 361 0.73 7.03 -16.93
C ALA A 361 0.70 6.73 -18.45
N GLU A 362 1.45 5.73 -18.90
CA GLU A 362 1.39 5.25 -20.30
C GLU A 362 0.05 4.60 -20.62
N GLU A 363 -0.46 3.74 -19.73
CA GLU A 363 -1.78 3.11 -19.88
C GLU A 363 -2.91 4.14 -19.91
N ASP A 364 -2.91 5.10 -18.98
CA ASP A 364 -3.89 6.19 -18.91
C ASP A 364 -3.86 7.06 -20.16
N TYR A 365 -2.66 7.40 -20.66
CA TYR A 365 -2.50 8.18 -21.89
C TYR A 365 -3.06 7.43 -23.11
N ASN A 366 -2.72 6.15 -23.27
CA ASN A 366 -3.17 5.33 -24.39
C ASN A 366 -4.68 5.09 -24.35
N THR A 367 -5.25 4.87 -23.17
CA THR A 367 -6.69 4.68 -23.00
C THR A 367 -7.44 5.95 -23.39
N LYS A 368 -7.00 7.12 -22.91
CA LYS A 368 -7.59 8.41 -23.30
C LYS A 368 -7.45 8.68 -24.79
N LEU A 369 -6.32 8.34 -25.40
CA LEU A 369 -6.14 8.49 -26.85
C LEU A 369 -7.17 7.66 -27.62
N GLN A 370 -7.36 6.39 -27.24
CA GLN A 370 -8.33 5.49 -27.88
C GLN A 370 -9.77 5.94 -27.67
N ASP A 371 -10.14 6.37 -26.47
CA ASP A 371 -11.49 6.85 -26.17
C ASP A 371 -11.80 8.13 -26.96
N ASN A 372 -10.83 9.05 -27.04
CA ASN A 372 -10.96 10.26 -27.84
C ASN A 372 -11.12 9.94 -29.34
N GLU A 373 -10.31 9.02 -29.89
CA GLU A 373 -10.41 8.59 -31.29
C GLU A 373 -11.78 7.97 -31.61
N ARG A 374 -12.36 7.20 -30.67
CA ARG A 374 -13.71 6.62 -30.82
C ARG A 374 -14.78 7.70 -30.83
N GLU A 375 -14.75 8.62 -29.87
CA GLU A 375 -15.78 9.67 -29.76
C GLU A 375 -15.75 10.62 -30.97
N LEU A 376 -14.57 11.00 -31.45
CA LEU A 376 -14.44 11.80 -32.68
C LEU A 376 -14.93 11.04 -33.92
N LYS A 377 -14.66 9.74 -33.99
CA LYS A 377 -15.15 8.89 -35.09
C LYS A 377 -16.68 8.83 -35.08
N ASP A 378 -17.30 8.58 -33.93
CA ASP A 378 -18.76 8.50 -33.78
C ASP A 378 -19.42 9.84 -34.17
N LEU A 379 -18.86 10.97 -33.73
CA LEU A 379 -19.34 12.31 -34.11
C LEU A 379 -19.14 12.61 -35.62
N THR A 380 -18.05 12.11 -36.22
CA THR A 380 -17.81 12.27 -37.66
C THR A 380 -18.83 11.48 -38.47
N GLU A 381 -19.17 10.26 -38.03
CA GLU A 381 -20.22 9.44 -38.64
C GLU A 381 -21.60 10.11 -38.50
N GLU A 382 -21.92 10.68 -37.32
CA GLU A 382 -23.16 11.45 -37.09
C GLU A 382 -23.26 12.67 -38.02
N ILE A 383 -22.20 13.47 -38.14
CA ILE A 383 -22.16 14.64 -39.03
C ILE A 383 -22.37 14.23 -40.49
N ALA A 384 -21.69 13.17 -40.95
CA ALA A 384 -21.80 12.68 -42.33
C ALA A 384 -23.22 12.16 -42.64
N GLU A 385 -23.88 11.51 -41.67
CA GLU A 385 -25.27 11.07 -41.82
C GLU A 385 -26.23 12.26 -41.94
N ILE A 386 -26.08 13.29 -41.10
CA ILE A 386 -26.89 14.51 -41.16
C ILE A 386 -26.67 15.25 -42.49
N GLU A 387 -25.42 15.37 -42.95
CA GLU A 387 -25.08 16.03 -44.21
C GLU A 387 -25.74 15.33 -45.41
N LYS A 388 -25.69 13.99 -45.46
CA LYS A 388 -26.36 13.20 -46.49
C LYS A 388 -27.89 13.42 -46.49
N ILE A 389 -28.50 13.54 -45.31
CA ILE A 389 -29.93 13.86 -45.18
C ILE A 389 -30.21 15.25 -45.76
N ILE A 390 -29.42 16.27 -45.39
CA ILE A 390 -29.57 17.64 -45.90
C ILE A 390 -29.45 17.66 -47.42
N GLU A 391 -28.44 17.00 -48.00
CA GLU A 391 -28.21 16.95 -49.45
C GLU A 391 -29.40 16.32 -50.19
N SER A 392 -29.93 15.20 -49.68
CA SER A 392 -31.12 14.58 -50.27
C SER A 392 -32.37 15.46 -50.20
N MET A 393 -32.53 16.24 -49.10
CA MET A 393 -33.62 17.19 -48.95
C MET A 393 -33.49 18.37 -49.94
N GLU A 394 -32.29 18.91 -50.12
CA GLU A 394 -32.01 20.01 -51.06
C GLU A 394 -32.19 19.58 -52.53
N ASN A 395 -31.80 18.36 -52.86
CA ASN A 395 -32.00 17.76 -54.18
C ASN A 395 -33.44 17.30 -54.44
N GLY A 396 -34.33 17.42 -53.46
CA GLY A 396 -35.73 16.99 -53.55
C GLY A 396 -35.91 15.46 -53.65
N THR A 397 -34.86 14.69 -53.37
CA THR A 397 -34.83 13.22 -53.41
C THR A 397 -35.10 12.57 -52.05
N TYR A 398 -35.21 13.36 -50.99
CA TYR A 398 -35.55 12.87 -49.65
C TYR A 398 -36.99 12.34 -49.61
N ASP A 399 -37.10 11.05 -49.29
CA ASP A 399 -38.37 10.38 -49.12
C ASP A 399 -38.94 10.65 -47.73
N TYR A 400 -39.86 11.63 -47.67
CA TYR A 400 -40.55 11.99 -46.43
C TYR A 400 -41.47 10.87 -45.93
N GLU A 401 -42.03 10.04 -46.82
CA GLU A 401 -42.88 8.92 -46.41
C GLU A 401 -42.02 7.82 -45.78
N GLU A 402 -40.85 7.52 -46.34
CA GLU A 402 -39.88 6.60 -45.76
C GLU A 402 -39.42 7.08 -44.37
N ALA A 403 -39.09 8.37 -44.22
CA ALA A 403 -38.69 8.93 -42.93
C ALA A 403 -39.82 8.84 -41.86
N LEU A 404 -41.07 9.10 -42.25
CA LEU A 404 -42.22 8.98 -41.36
C LEU A 404 -42.46 7.51 -40.98
N GLU A 405 -42.27 6.59 -41.93
CA GLU A 405 -42.45 5.16 -41.71
C GLU A 405 -41.37 4.60 -40.78
N THR A 406 -40.13 5.08 -40.90
CA THR A 406 -39.03 4.76 -39.96
C THR A 406 -39.40 5.20 -38.54
N LYS A 407 -39.95 6.41 -38.35
CA LYS A 407 -40.44 6.87 -37.03
C LYS A 407 -41.60 6.02 -36.50
N LYS A 408 -42.52 5.57 -37.36
CA LYS A 408 -43.57 4.60 -36.96
C LYS A 408 -42.97 3.25 -36.56
N GLN A 409 -41.92 2.79 -37.23
CA GLN A 409 -41.21 1.57 -36.83
C GLN A 409 -40.53 1.74 -35.47
N THR A 410 -39.95 2.91 -35.18
CA THR A 410 -39.41 3.23 -33.85
C THR A 410 -40.49 3.19 -32.77
N ILE A 411 -41.68 3.75 -33.04
CA ILE A 411 -42.83 3.64 -32.13
C ILE A 411 -43.25 2.18 -31.93
N LYS A 412 -43.27 1.37 -33.00
CA LYS A 412 -43.58 -0.07 -32.89
C LYS A 412 -42.54 -0.81 -32.04
N ALA A 413 -41.25 -0.53 -32.22
CA ALA A 413 -40.17 -1.10 -31.44
C ALA A 413 -40.22 -0.66 -29.97
N ALA A 414 -40.48 0.62 -29.70
CA ALA A 414 -40.63 1.13 -28.33
C ALA A 414 -41.85 0.53 -27.63
N ASN A 415 -42.97 0.38 -28.34
CA ASN A 415 -44.16 -0.33 -27.82
C ASN A 415 -43.85 -1.79 -27.47
N GLU A 416 -43.07 -2.46 -28.32
CA GLU A 416 -42.65 -3.84 -28.07
C GLU A 416 -41.70 -3.93 -26.87
N ALA A 417 -40.77 -2.99 -26.71
CA ALA A 417 -39.90 -2.90 -25.54
C ALA A 417 -40.70 -2.70 -24.25
N VAL A 418 -41.70 -1.81 -24.25
CA VAL A 418 -42.64 -1.62 -23.13
C VAL A 418 -43.42 -2.91 -22.86
N ARG A 419 -43.89 -3.60 -23.90
CA ARG A 419 -44.60 -4.89 -23.76
C ARG A 419 -43.73 -5.93 -23.07
N VAL A 420 -42.48 -6.09 -23.51
CA VAL A 420 -41.50 -7.01 -22.91
C VAL A 420 -41.17 -6.62 -21.47
N ALA A 421 -40.93 -5.34 -21.20
CA ALA A 421 -40.66 -4.84 -19.85
C ALA A 421 -41.85 -5.09 -18.90
N ARG A 422 -43.09 -4.88 -19.36
CA ARG A 422 -44.32 -5.21 -18.60
C ARG A 422 -44.45 -6.70 -18.33
N GLN A 423 -44.15 -7.56 -19.30
CA GLN A 423 -44.15 -9.01 -19.10
C GLN A 423 -43.10 -9.44 -18.08
N ASN A 424 -41.90 -8.85 -18.14
CA ASN A 424 -40.83 -9.10 -17.18
C ASN A 424 -41.24 -8.67 -15.76
N VAL A 425 -41.76 -7.44 -15.57
CA VAL A 425 -42.28 -6.97 -14.28
C VAL A 425 -43.39 -7.88 -13.77
N ALA A 426 -44.35 -8.28 -14.61
CA ALA A 426 -45.43 -9.19 -14.20
C ALA A 426 -44.91 -10.56 -13.76
N SER A 427 -43.94 -11.13 -14.49
CA SER A 427 -43.33 -12.42 -14.15
C SER A 427 -42.54 -12.36 -12.84
N LEU A 428 -41.77 -11.29 -12.63
CA LEU A 428 -40.96 -11.08 -11.43
C LEU A 428 -41.83 -10.73 -10.21
N LYS A 429 -42.97 -10.05 -10.40
CA LYS A 429 -43.95 -9.80 -9.35
C LYS A 429 -44.53 -11.10 -8.80
N VAL A 430 -44.85 -12.05 -9.67
CA VAL A 430 -45.33 -13.37 -9.28
C VAL A 430 -44.26 -14.13 -8.51
N GLN A 431 -43.01 -14.11 -8.98
CA GLN A 431 -41.89 -14.73 -8.26
C GLN A 431 -41.62 -14.09 -6.90
N TYR A 432 -41.67 -12.76 -6.81
CA TYR A 432 -41.54 -12.01 -5.56
C TYR A 432 -42.66 -12.37 -4.57
N ASN A 433 -43.91 -12.43 -5.02
CA ASN A 433 -45.04 -12.83 -4.19
C ASN A 433 -44.93 -14.30 -3.73
N ILE A 434 -44.48 -15.21 -4.58
CA ILE A 434 -44.22 -16.61 -4.23
C ILE A 434 -43.10 -16.70 -3.19
N ALA A 435 -42.02 -15.91 -3.35
CA ALA A 435 -40.92 -15.87 -2.40
C ALA A 435 -41.39 -15.37 -1.03
N ILE A 436 -42.21 -14.30 -0.97
CA ILE A 436 -42.82 -13.82 0.28
C ILE A 436 -43.71 -14.90 0.92
N GLN A 437 -44.51 -15.60 0.11
CA GLN A 437 -45.44 -16.61 0.62
C GLN A 437 -44.69 -17.84 1.15
N ASN A 438 -43.67 -18.31 0.43
CA ASN A 438 -42.81 -19.41 0.87
C ASN A 438 -42.03 -19.05 2.15
N ASP A 439 -41.61 -17.78 2.29
CA ASP A 439 -40.94 -17.31 3.52
C ASP A 439 -41.91 -17.33 4.70
N LYS A 440 -43.17 -16.88 4.50
CA LYS A 440 -44.23 -16.98 5.52
C LYS A 440 -44.56 -18.43 5.89
N ASP A 441 -44.70 -19.31 4.90
CA ASP A 441 -45.06 -20.71 5.12
C ASP A 441 -43.90 -21.50 5.76
N ALA A 442 -42.65 -21.19 5.43
CA ALA A 442 -41.45 -21.77 6.06
C ALA A 442 -41.26 -21.33 7.52
N VAL A 443 -41.65 -20.10 7.86
CA VAL A 443 -41.66 -19.56 9.23
C VAL A 443 -42.76 -20.24 10.06
N LEU A 444 -43.97 -20.38 9.50
CA LEU A 444 -45.12 -21.01 10.16
C LEU A 444 -44.96 -22.52 10.38
N THR A 445 -44.38 -23.26 9.42
CA THR A 445 -44.26 -24.73 9.50
C THR A 445 -43.13 -25.22 10.42
N ASN A 446 -42.11 -24.39 10.69
CA ASN A 446 -40.96 -24.79 11.50
C ASN A 446 -40.99 -24.28 12.96
N ASN A 447 -42.08 -23.65 13.42
CA ASN A 447 -42.13 -22.97 14.73
C ASN A 447 -40.93 -22.02 14.95
N LEU A 448 -40.41 -21.44 13.86
CA LEU A 448 -39.33 -20.47 13.93
C LEU A 448 -39.99 -19.11 14.15
N ALA A 449 -39.62 -18.44 15.24
CA ALA A 449 -40.06 -17.08 15.49
C ALA A 449 -39.69 -16.20 14.28
N GLU A 450 -40.53 -15.21 13.95
CA GLU A 450 -40.32 -14.33 12.80
C GLU A 450 -38.87 -13.79 12.76
N PRO A 451 -38.29 -13.53 11.57
CA PRO A 451 -36.91 -13.07 11.45
C PRO A 451 -36.57 -11.81 12.28
N SER A 452 -37.59 -11.00 12.60
CA SER A 452 -37.54 -9.85 13.52
C SER A 452 -37.12 -10.21 14.96
N VAL A 453 -37.23 -11.49 15.33
CA VAL A 453 -36.94 -12.00 16.67
C VAL A 453 -35.47 -12.41 16.83
N TYR A 454 -34.74 -12.68 15.75
CA TYR A 454 -33.33 -13.07 15.85
C TYR A 454 -32.44 -11.91 16.30
N ILE A 455 -31.45 -12.24 17.15
CA ILE A 455 -30.40 -11.31 17.52
C ILE A 455 -29.42 -11.22 16.35
N ASN A 456 -29.16 -10.00 15.84
CA ASN A 456 -28.12 -9.77 14.84
C ASN A 456 -26.74 -10.07 15.46
N GLY A 457 -26.29 -11.33 15.32
CA GLY A 457 -25.05 -11.81 15.93
C GLY A 457 -23.81 -11.03 15.48
N TYR A 458 -23.81 -10.56 14.22
CA TYR A 458 -22.72 -9.75 13.67
C TYR A 458 -22.61 -8.39 14.37
N LEU A 459 -23.73 -7.71 14.57
CA LEU A 459 -23.79 -6.45 15.31
C LEU A 459 -23.25 -6.62 16.74
N TYR A 460 -23.72 -7.64 17.46
CA TYR A 460 -23.30 -7.93 18.83
C TYR A 460 -21.81 -8.31 18.91
N GLN A 461 -21.29 -9.04 17.93
CA GLN A 461 -19.87 -9.37 17.86
C GLN A 461 -19.00 -8.12 17.62
N LYS A 462 -19.44 -7.20 16.75
CA LYS A 462 -18.70 -5.95 16.50
C LYS A 462 -18.77 -5.01 17.70
N LEU A 463 -19.93 -4.87 18.33
CA LEU A 463 -20.10 -4.06 19.53
C LEU A 463 -19.31 -4.62 20.72
N SER A 464 -19.34 -5.93 20.96
CA SER A 464 -18.52 -6.54 22.01
C SER A 464 -17.03 -6.29 21.79
N LYS A 465 -16.55 -6.42 20.54
CA LYS A 465 -15.15 -6.12 20.21
C LYS A 465 -14.78 -4.66 20.50
N GLN A 466 -15.68 -3.71 20.27
CA GLN A 466 -15.45 -2.31 20.64
C GLN A 466 -15.46 -2.11 22.16
N ILE A 467 -16.44 -2.70 22.85
CA ILE A 467 -16.59 -2.59 24.29
C ILE A 467 -15.34 -3.11 25.01
N VAL A 468 -14.78 -4.23 24.54
CA VAL A 468 -13.52 -4.80 25.06
C VAL A 468 -12.33 -3.84 24.91
N ASN A 469 -12.35 -2.97 23.90
CA ASN A 469 -11.28 -2.01 23.65
C ASN A 469 -11.46 -0.67 24.41
N ILE A 470 -12.62 -0.41 25.03
CA ILE A 470 -12.87 0.85 25.75
C ILE A 470 -11.81 1.14 26.84
N PRO A 471 -11.39 0.17 27.68
CA PRO A 471 -10.34 0.43 28.68
C PRO A 471 -9.02 0.90 28.03
N ILE A 472 -8.59 0.20 26.98
CA ILE A 472 -7.40 0.57 26.20
C ILE A 472 -7.52 2.00 25.63
N TRP A 473 -8.71 2.38 25.16
CA TRP A 473 -8.97 3.73 24.65
C TRP A 473 -8.87 4.77 25.77
N LEU A 474 -9.52 4.54 26.91
CA LEU A 474 -9.48 5.44 28.06
C LEU A 474 -8.06 5.62 28.57
N PHE A 475 -7.29 4.53 28.69
CA PHE A 475 -5.88 4.56 29.08
C PHE A 475 -5.03 5.36 28.07
N SER A 476 -5.26 5.18 26.77
CA SER A 476 -4.53 5.89 25.71
C SER A 476 -4.81 7.38 25.71
N PHE A 477 -6.09 7.79 25.80
CA PHE A 477 -6.47 9.20 25.92
C PHE A 477 -5.90 9.83 27.19
N TRP A 478 -5.89 9.06 28.28
CA TRP A 478 -5.30 9.51 29.53
C TRP A 478 -3.78 9.74 29.43
N LEU A 479 -3.04 8.83 28.80
CA LEU A 479 -1.61 8.98 28.58
C LEU A 479 -1.31 10.20 27.71
N LEU A 480 -2.08 10.39 26.64
CA LEU A 480 -1.99 11.59 25.80
C LEU A 480 -2.29 12.87 26.58
N TRP A 481 -3.28 12.85 27.48
CA TRP A 481 -3.60 13.99 28.33
C TRP A 481 -2.45 14.36 29.29
N ILE A 482 -1.74 13.36 29.84
CA ILE A 482 -0.56 13.61 30.67
C ILE A 482 0.57 14.20 29.84
N CYS A 483 0.87 13.61 28.68
CA CYS A 483 1.90 14.14 27.79
C CYS A 483 1.57 15.59 27.40
N LEU A 484 0.31 15.88 27.07
CA LEU A 484 -0.14 17.23 26.75
C LEU A 484 0.08 18.21 27.91
N LYS A 485 -0.18 17.80 29.17
CA LYS A 485 0.13 18.64 30.35
C LYS A 485 1.63 18.90 30.49
N VAL A 486 2.47 17.91 30.21
CA VAL A 486 3.92 18.07 30.22
C VAL A 486 4.34 19.06 29.14
N VAL A 487 3.89 18.90 27.89
CA VAL A 487 4.15 19.86 26.80
C VAL A 487 3.71 21.27 27.19
N TYR A 488 2.50 21.40 27.74
CA TYR A 488 1.94 22.69 28.15
C TYR A 488 2.74 23.37 29.27
N SER A 489 3.41 22.60 30.13
CA SER A 489 4.26 23.15 31.19
C SER A 489 5.47 23.93 30.64
N TYR A 490 5.92 23.61 29.42
CA TYR A 490 7.04 24.27 28.74
C TYR A 490 6.64 25.52 27.94
N ARG A 491 5.37 25.96 27.99
CA ARG A 491 4.87 27.12 27.22
C ARG A 491 5.65 28.43 27.42
N LYS A 492 6.41 28.55 28.52
CA LYS A 492 7.25 29.73 28.80
C LYS A 492 8.53 29.78 27.95
N SER A 493 8.96 28.65 27.37
CA SER A 493 10.12 28.56 26.47
C SER A 493 9.65 28.08 25.10
N TYR A 494 9.60 29.00 24.13
CA TYR A 494 9.10 28.74 22.78
C TYR A 494 9.81 27.57 22.05
N PRO A 495 11.15 27.47 22.02
CA PRO A 495 11.81 26.37 21.30
C PRO A 495 11.57 25.01 21.95
N LEU A 496 11.57 24.95 23.28
CA LEU A 496 11.29 23.70 24.01
C LEU A 496 9.81 23.29 23.87
N PHE A 497 8.90 24.26 23.83
CA PHE A 497 7.48 23.98 23.59
C PHE A 497 7.25 23.35 22.21
N LEU A 498 7.82 23.93 21.15
CA LEU A 498 7.68 23.39 19.79
C LEU A 498 8.26 21.99 19.63
N LEU A 499 9.45 21.74 20.19
CA LEU A 499 10.08 20.42 20.15
C LEU A 499 9.25 19.37 20.92
N ASN A 500 8.75 19.72 22.09
CA ASN A 500 7.90 18.79 22.85
C ASN A 500 6.53 18.59 22.20
N ALA A 501 5.98 19.60 21.53
CA ALA A 501 4.74 19.50 20.78
C ALA A 501 4.87 18.59 19.55
N SER A 502 5.99 18.65 18.81
CA SER A 502 6.23 17.76 17.67
C SER A 502 6.40 16.29 18.12
N VAL A 503 7.17 16.05 19.19
CA VAL A 503 7.31 14.71 19.79
C VAL A 503 5.96 14.17 20.26
N PHE A 504 5.14 15.00 20.91
CA PHE A 504 3.79 14.63 21.32
C PHE A 504 2.90 14.24 20.13
N LEU A 505 2.95 15.00 19.02
CA LEU A 505 2.14 14.72 17.84
C LEU A 505 2.53 13.38 17.19
N ILE A 506 3.83 13.07 17.12
CA ILE A 506 4.32 11.76 16.64
C ILE A 506 3.83 10.64 17.56
N LEU A 507 3.96 10.80 18.88
CA LEU A 507 3.50 9.81 19.85
C LEU A 507 1.98 9.59 19.76
N ALA A 508 1.20 10.65 19.55
CA ALA A 508 -0.24 10.57 19.38
C ALA A 508 -0.64 9.75 18.14
N ILE A 509 0.04 9.95 17.02
CA ILE A 509 -0.19 9.16 15.80
C ILE A 509 0.15 7.68 16.03
N ILE A 510 1.27 7.38 16.69
CA ILE A 510 1.67 6.00 17.01
C ILE A 510 0.63 5.32 17.89
N ILE A 511 0.18 6.00 18.95
CA ILE A 511 -0.83 5.48 19.88
C ILE A 511 -2.16 5.25 19.15
N LEU A 512 -2.63 6.21 18.37
CA LEU A 512 -3.89 6.07 17.61
C LEU A 512 -3.83 4.91 16.60
N LYS A 513 -2.68 4.70 15.95
CA LYS A 513 -2.46 3.59 15.01
C LYS A 513 -2.41 2.25 15.73
N PHE A 514 -1.73 2.17 16.88
CA PHE A 514 -1.59 0.95 17.67
C PHE A 514 -2.93 0.50 18.28
N VAL A 515 -3.71 1.47 18.76
CA VAL A 515 -5.04 1.24 19.35
C VAL A 515 -6.07 0.80 18.29
N ASN A 516 -5.74 0.94 17.00
CA ASN A 516 -6.58 0.60 15.86
C ASN A 516 -8.01 1.14 16.06
N PHE A 517 -8.09 2.45 16.30
CA PHE A 517 -9.32 3.16 16.63
C PHE A 517 -10.31 3.10 15.46
N ARG A 518 -11.07 2.00 15.37
CA ARG A 518 -12.13 1.81 14.39
C ARG A 518 -13.46 1.84 15.12
N ILE A 519 -14.10 3.01 15.11
CA ILE A 519 -15.50 3.12 15.50
C ILE A 519 -16.32 2.51 14.37
N TYR A 520 -16.91 1.35 14.63
CA TYR A 520 -17.95 0.80 13.76
C TYR A 520 -19.30 1.31 14.27
N ILE A 521 -19.87 2.25 13.51
CA ILE A 521 -21.24 2.72 13.70
C ILE A 521 -22.10 1.94 12.70
N PRO A 522 -23.03 1.09 13.16
CA PRO A 522 -23.96 0.40 12.27
C PRO A 522 -24.79 1.42 11.48
N ARG A 523 -25.05 1.15 10.19
CA ARG A 523 -25.81 2.09 9.33
C ARG A 523 -27.22 2.31 9.86
N GLU A 524 -27.78 1.32 10.52
CA GLU A 524 -29.12 1.32 11.10
C GLU A 524 -29.26 2.30 12.28
N ILE A 525 -28.12 2.75 12.83
CA ILE A 525 -28.05 3.71 13.93
C ILE A 525 -27.75 5.13 13.39
N ILE A 526 -27.52 5.29 12.09
CA ILE A 526 -27.24 6.59 11.47
C ILE A 526 -28.54 7.10 10.83
N PRO A 527 -29.02 8.29 11.17
CA PRO A 527 -30.19 8.86 10.49
C PRO A 527 -29.89 9.05 9.01
N SER A 528 -30.82 8.67 8.14
CA SER A 528 -30.68 8.82 6.68
C SER A 528 -30.63 10.29 6.25
N ARG A 529 -31.16 11.20 7.07
CA ARG A 529 -31.18 12.65 6.86
C ARG A 529 -30.79 13.37 8.14
N TRP A 530 -29.97 14.41 8.01
CA TRP A 530 -29.55 15.26 9.15
C TRP A 530 -30.72 16.01 9.82
N SER A 531 -31.87 16.13 9.14
CA SER A 531 -33.07 16.79 9.65
C SER A 531 -33.99 15.87 10.46
N ASP A 532 -33.65 14.59 10.60
CA ASP A 532 -34.49 13.60 11.27
C ASP A 532 -34.18 13.57 12.78
N PHE A 533 -34.62 14.61 13.49
CA PHE A 533 -34.35 14.77 14.92
C PHE A 533 -35.11 13.75 15.78
N ASP A 534 -36.19 13.17 15.27
CA ASP A 534 -37.01 12.18 15.96
C ASP A 534 -36.49 10.74 15.80
N PHE A 535 -35.59 10.51 14.82
CA PHE A 535 -34.98 9.21 14.53
C PHE A 535 -34.52 8.46 15.77
N TRP A 536 -33.78 9.11 16.67
CA TRP A 536 -33.25 8.48 17.87
C TRP A 536 -34.33 8.12 18.89
N GLY A 537 -35.40 8.94 18.96
CA GLY A 537 -36.55 8.66 19.81
C GLY A 537 -37.30 7.42 19.31
N ILE A 538 -37.51 7.32 18.00
CA ILE A 538 -38.14 6.17 17.34
C ILE A 538 -37.27 4.92 17.51
N LEU A 539 -35.97 5.02 17.21
CA LEU A 539 -35.00 3.92 17.36
C LEU A 539 -34.98 3.38 18.81
N TRP A 540 -34.98 4.26 19.81
CA TRP A 540 -35.02 3.82 21.21
C TRP A 540 -36.35 3.17 21.59
N SER A 541 -37.47 3.68 21.08
CA SER A 541 -38.78 3.08 21.26
C SER A 541 -38.82 1.67 20.67
N ASP A 542 -38.30 1.49 19.46
CA ASP A 542 -38.26 0.21 18.75
C ASP A 542 -37.33 -0.80 19.43
N ILE A 543 -36.17 -0.35 19.92
CA ILE A 543 -35.26 -1.18 20.73
C ILE A 543 -35.95 -1.62 22.03
N LYS A 544 -36.69 -0.73 22.69
CA LYS A 544 -37.39 -1.05 23.94
C LYS A 544 -38.57 -2.01 23.70
N ALA A 545 -39.34 -1.78 22.64
CA ALA A 545 -40.45 -2.65 22.25
C ALA A 545 -39.96 -4.05 21.87
N SER A 546 -38.91 -4.14 21.05
CA SER A 546 -38.31 -5.42 20.67
C SER A 546 -37.69 -6.15 21.86
N LEU A 547 -37.13 -5.45 22.85
CA LEU A 547 -36.66 -6.09 24.09
C LEU A 547 -37.81 -6.68 24.92
N ALA A 548 -38.93 -5.97 25.04
CA ALA A 548 -40.10 -6.43 25.79
C ALA A 548 -40.80 -7.63 25.12
N GLU A 549 -40.90 -7.62 23.79
CA GLU A 549 -41.45 -8.73 23.00
C GLU A 549 -40.55 -9.98 23.09
N ARG A 550 -39.23 -9.79 23.13
CA ARG A 550 -38.23 -10.87 23.26
C ARG A 550 -38.14 -11.51 24.64
N GLU A 551 -38.72 -10.90 25.68
CA GLU A 551 -38.87 -11.55 27.00
C GLU A 551 -40.02 -12.57 27.00
N GLN A 552 -40.96 -12.46 26.05
CA GLN A 552 -42.14 -13.31 25.98
C GLN A 552 -41.97 -14.53 25.04
N ILE A 553 -40.90 -14.57 24.24
CA ILE A 553 -40.62 -15.65 23.27
C ILE A 553 -39.55 -16.60 23.83
N MET A 554 -39.71 -17.90 23.60
CA MET A 554 -38.74 -18.93 24.00
C MET A 554 -37.39 -18.69 23.30
N GLN A 555 -36.39 -18.22 24.05
CA GLN A 555 -35.10 -17.81 23.47
C GLN A 555 -34.25 -19.01 23.04
N TYR A 556 -33.62 -18.91 21.86
CA TYR A 556 -32.72 -19.92 21.34
C TYR A 556 -31.44 -20.00 22.20
N TYR A 557 -30.93 -21.20 22.48
CA TYR A 557 -29.76 -21.40 23.37
C TYR A 557 -28.53 -20.57 22.95
N LYS A 558 -28.31 -20.42 21.63
CA LYS A 558 -27.20 -19.62 21.09
C LYS A 558 -27.33 -18.12 21.40
N ASP A 559 -28.55 -17.59 21.38
CA ASP A 559 -28.83 -16.18 21.67
C ASP A 559 -28.66 -15.86 23.16
N VAL A 560 -29.06 -16.81 24.02
CA VAL A 560 -28.80 -16.75 25.46
C VAL A 560 -27.30 -16.74 25.74
N LEU A 561 -26.53 -17.60 25.06
CA LEU A 561 -25.08 -17.67 25.21
C LEU A 561 -24.39 -16.38 24.71
N LEU A 562 -24.80 -15.87 23.55
CA LEU A 562 -24.30 -14.62 23.00
C LEU A 562 -24.58 -13.43 23.93
N ARG A 563 -25.80 -13.33 24.48
CA ARG A 563 -26.17 -12.30 25.46
C ARG A 563 -25.33 -12.41 26.73
N LYS A 564 -25.08 -13.63 27.22
CA LYS A 564 -24.24 -13.88 28.41
C LYS A 564 -22.79 -13.44 28.17
N GLU A 565 -22.20 -13.78 27.03
CA GLU A 565 -20.84 -13.36 26.70
C GLU A 565 -20.74 -11.84 26.46
N PHE A 566 -21.75 -11.23 25.83
CA PHE A 566 -21.84 -9.78 25.68
C PHE A 566 -21.90 -9.06 27.04
N HIS A 567 -22.70 -9.57 27.99
CA HIS A 567 -22.75 -9.02 29.36
C HIS A 567 -21.42 -9.17 30.09
N LYS A 568 -20.77 -10.34 29.97
CA LYS A 568 -19.42 -10.53 30.54
C LYS A 568 -18.41 -9.54 29.97
N ALA A 569 -18.47 -9.27 28.65
CA ALA A 569 -17.61 -8.28 28.01
C ALA A 569 -17.88 -6.86 28.58
N ILE A 570 -19.14 -6.45 28.72
CA ILE A 570 -19.49 -5.15 29.33
C ILE A 570 -18.97 -5.06 30.77
N VAL A 571 -19.31 -6.04 31.61
CA VAL A 571 -18.91 -6.04 33.02
C VAL A 571 -17.38 -6.08 33.15
N GLY A 572 -16.71 -6.91 32.37
CA GLY A 572 -15.25 -7.00 32.33
C GLY A 572 -14.59 -5.69 31.92
N SER A 573 -15.10 -5.03 30.88
CA SER A 573 -14.61 -3.72 30.45
C SER A 573 -14.84 -2.63 31.49
N LEU A 574 -16.00 -2.60 32.14
CA LEU A 574 -16.29 -1.64 33.21
C LEU A 574 -15.39 -1.85 34.43
N LEU A 575 -15.14 -3.10 34.83
CA LEU A 575 -14.22 -3.43 35.92
C LEU A 575 -12.78 -3.05 35.58
N ALA A 576 -12.33 -3.34 34.35
CA ALA A 576 -11.00 -2.95 33.87
C ALA A 576 -10.83 -1.42 33.87
N ALA A 577 -11.79 -0.69 33.30
CA ALA A 577 -11.79 0.78 33.31
C ALA A 577 -11.82 1.35 34.73
N GLY A 578 -12.59 0.74 35.64
CA GLY A 578 -12.62 1.13 37.06
C GLY A 578 -11.28 0.91 37.77
N LEU A 579 -10.65 -0.24 37.54
CA LEU A 579 -9.31 -0.54 38.08
C LEU A 579 -8.25 0.41 37.53
N GLU A 580 -8.27 0.70 36.24
CA GLU A 580 -7.40 1.71 35.61
C GLU A 580 -7.60 3.09 36.22
N LEU A 581 -8.85 3.49 36.49
CA LEU A 581 -9.17 4.76 37.14
C LEU A 581 -8.67 4.81 38.60
N CYS A 582 -8.74 3.70 39.33
CA CYS A 582 -8.15 3.59 40.68
C CYS A 582 -6.62 3.67 40.64
N LEU A 583 -5.96 2.95 39.72
CA LEU A 583 -4.52 3.04 39.51
C LEU A 583 -4.09 4.45 39.11
N PHE A 584 -4.90 5.11 38.27
CA PHE A 584 -4.73 6.51 37.89
C PHE A 584 -4.76 7.44 39.11
N MET A 585 -5.78 7.34 39.96
CA MET A 585 -5.88 8.18 41.16
C MET A 585 -4.67 7.99 42.08
N ARG A 586 -4.15 6.75 42.20
CA ARG A 586 -2.96 6.46 43.00
C ARG A 586 -1.66 6.99 42.38
N LEU A 587 -1.47 6.79 41.08
CA LEU A 587 -0.25 7.20 40.36
C LEU A 587 -0.16 8.72 40.21
N SER A 588 -1.28 9.40 39.93
CA SER A 588 -1.31 10.86 39.81
C SER A 588 -0.89 11.56 41.10
N GLY A 589 -1.29 11.05 42.26
CA GLY A 589 -0.82 11.54 43.57
C GLY A 589 0.68 11.35 43.78
N SER A 590 1.22 10.18 43.44
CA SER A 590 2.64 9.87 43.61
C SER A 590 3.54 10.68 42.67
N ILE A 591 3.15 10.80 41.39
CA ILE A 591 3.89 11.55 40.37
C ILE A 591 3.88 13.04 40.71
N LYS A 592 2.73 13.60 41.12
CA LYS A 592 2.63 15.00 41.54
C LYS A 592 3.57 15.28 42.71
N LYS A 593 3.63 14.39 43.70
CA LYS A 593 4.56 14.52 44.85
C LYS A 593 6.03 14.50 44.40
N LYS A 594 6.47 13.49 43.63
CA LYS A 594 7.86 13.40 43.15
C LYS A 594 8.29 14.58 42.28
N ILE A 595 7.38 15.10 41.46
CA ILE A 595 7.66 16.28 40.63
C ILE A 595 7.79 17.52 41.53
N MET A 596 6.87 17.74 42.47
CA MET A 596 6.94 18.86 43.42
C MET A 596 8.23 18.81 44.25
N ASP A 597 8.61 17.64 44.76
CA ASP A 597 9.85 17.47 45.53
C ASP A 597 11.09 17.84 44.71
N LYS A 598 11.15 17.42 43.43
CA LYS A 598 12.26 17.81 42.53
C LYS A 598 12.27 19.30 42.21
N TYR A 599 11.11 19.90 41.96
CA TYR A 599 11.00 21.34 41.70
C TYR A 599 11.39 22.17 42.93
N GLU A 600 11.02 21.73 44.13
CA GLU A 600 11.40 22.39 45.37
C GLU A 600 12.91 22.38 45.57
N ILE A 601 13.58 21.26 45.27
CA ILE A 601 15.06 21.16 45.30
C ILE A 601 15.70 22.14 44.30
N ILE A 602 15.18 22.20 43.07
CA ILE A 602 15.71 23.10 42.03
C ILE A 602 15.50 24.56 42.42
N ILE A 603 14.31 24.93 42.92
CA ILE A 603 14.00 26.30 43.33
C ILE A 603 14.87 26.71 44.52
N LYS A 604 15.02 25.86 45.54
CA LYS A 604 15.93 26.12 46.67
C LYS A 604 17.37 26.32 46.18
N GLY A 605 17.84 25.51 45.23
CA GLY A 605 19.17 25.65 44.64
C GLY A 605 19.37 26.91 43.79
N ILE A 606 18.32 27.44 43.16
CA ILE A 606 18.37 28.71 42.42
C ILE A 606 18.34 29.91 43.38
N VAL A 607 17.47 29.88 44.40
CA VAL A 607 17.38 30.94 45.42
C VAL A 607 18.68 31.04 46.21
N GLN A 608 19.29 29.91 46.57
CA GLN A 608 20.55 29.88 47.28
C GLN A 608 21.70 30.46 46.44
N ARG A 609 21.78 30.09 45.15
CA ARG A 609 22.76 30.71 44.23
C ARG A 609 22.57 32.22 44.08
N LYS A 610 21.32 32.69 44.01
CA LYS A 610 21.03 34.12 43.92
C LYS A 610 21.44 34.87 45.20
N ASN A 611 21.15 34.32 46.37
CA ASN A 611 21.59 34.91 47.64
C ASN A 611 23.12 34.91 47.79
N ASP A 612 23.80 33.85 47.33
CA ASP A 612 25.27 33.78 47.34
C ASP A 612 25.90 34.82 46.40
N ASP A 613 25.28 35.08 45.24
CA ASP A 613 25.71 36.12 44.30
C ASP A 613 25.44 37.54 44.83
N ASP A 614 24.32 37.75 45.53
CA ASP A 614 23.99 39.03 46.17
C ASP A 614 24.87 39.31 47.41
N LEU A 615 25.37 38.27 48.11
CA LEU A 615 26.37 38.40 49.21
C LEU A 615 27.79 38.67 48.72
N ARG A 616 28.10 38.33 47.46
CA ARG A 616 29.41 38.57 46.83
C ARG A 616 29.52 39.96 46.18
N ARG A 617 28.40 40.64 45.98
CA ARG A 617 28.34 42.05 45.53
C ARG A 617 28.30 42.97 46.73
#